data_AF-A0A7S3IX36-F1
#
_entry.id   AF-A0A7S3IX36-F1
#
_cell.length_a   1.000
_cell.length_b   1.000
_cell.length_c   1.000
_cell.angle_alpha   90.00
_cell.angle_beta   90.00
_cell.angle_gamma   90.00
#
_symmetry.space_group_name_H-M   'P 1'
#
loop_
_entity.id
_entity.type
_entity.pdbx_description
1 polymer ?
#
loop_
_entity_poly.entity_id
_entity_poly.type
_entity_poly.pdbx_seq_one_letter_code
_entity_poly.pdbx_strand_id
1 'polypeptide(L)'
;RPNSGAEQRDFVGLLNKKDFSDVTLMVEGKQIFGHQVILASRSTYFEALFTHDFSEKESRVVDFNDSGISYDQLMQLLRHIYSDNIKIESKYIYDLLSVSSHHSNLILFLSAG
;
A
#
# COMPACT_ATOMS: atom_id res chain seq x y z
N ARG A 1 40.11 3.03 -6.40
CA ARG A 1 38.84 3.76 -6.13
C ARG A 1 37.72 3.01 -6.83
N PRO A 2 36.85 2.26 -6.14
CA PRO A 2 35.65 1.73 -6.77
C PRO A 2 34.61 2.86 -6.91
N ASN A 3 33.96 2.93 -8.06
CA ASN A 3 32.81 3.81 -8.30
C ASN A 3 31.74 3.53 -7.25
N SER A 4 31.33 4.55 -6.50
CA SER A 4 30.31 4.52 -5.45
C SER A 4 28.89 4.49 -6.04
N GLY A 5 28.60 3.49 -6.86
CA GLY A 5 27.23 3.16 -7.28
C GLY A 5 26.68 2.10 -6.33
N ALA A 6 26.14 2.51 -5.19
CA ALA A 6 25.28 1.60 -4.44
C ALA A 6 24.11 1.27 -5.38
N GLU A 7 24.04 0.05 -5.90
CA GLU A 7 22.80 -0.49 -6.45
C GLU A 7 21.76 -0.34 -5.34
N GLN A 8 20.92 0.69 -5.42
CA GLN A 8 19.76 0.81 -4.56
C GLN A 8 18.85 -0.34 -4.95
N ARG A 9 18.99 -1.45 -4.21
CA ARG A 9 18.12 -2.61 -4.36
C ARG A 9 16.71 -2.12 -4.03
N ASP A 10 15.85 -2.13 -5.04
CA ASP A 10 14.42 -1.97 -4.81
C ASP A 10 13.89 -3.18 -4.02
N PHE A 11 12.62 -3.11 -3.62
CA PHE A 11 12.00 -4.22 -2.91
C PHE A 11 11.08 -5.05 -3.82
N VAL A 12 11.09 -4.87 -5.14
CA VAL A 12 10.13 -5.51 -6.07
C VAL A 12 10.14 -7.03 -5.94
N GLY A 13 11.30 -7.63 -5.63
CA GLY A 13 11.40 -9.07 -5.36
C GLY A 13 10.58 -9.58 -4.16
N LEU A 14 10.21 -8.69 -3.24
CA LEU A 14 9.35 -8.97 -2.07
C LEU A 14 7.87 -8.72 -2.35
N LEU A 15 7.49 -8.11 -3.49
CA LEU A 15 6.09 -7.83 -3.80
C LEU A 15 5.26 -9.13 -3.82
N ASN A 16 4.17 -9.15 -3.05
CA ASN A 16 3.28 -10.30 -2.91
C ASN A 16 3.99 -11.60 -2.44
N LYS A 17 5.07 -11.45 -1.66
CA LYS A 17 5.72 -12.55 -0.93
C LYS A 17 5.19 -12.60 0.50
N LYS A 18 4.99 -13.81 1.00
CA LYS A 18 4.60 -14.07 2.40
C LYS A 18 5.75 -13.87 3.39
N ASP A 19 6.98 -13.99 2.91
CA ASP A 19 8.16 -13.85 3.76
C ASP A 19 8.19 -12.44 4.36
N PHE A 20 8.18 -12.34 5.68
CA PHE A 20 8.17 -11.06 6.43
C PHE A 20 6.95 -10.17 6.18
N SER A 21 5.89 -10.67 5.52
CA SER A 21 4.66 -9.91 5.35
C SER A 21 3.92 -9.77 6.68
N ASP A 22 3.56 -8.55 7.03
CA ASP A 22 2.85 -8.16 8.25
C ASP A 22 1.50 -7.48 7.93
N VAL A 23 1.14 -7.39 6.64
CA VAL A 23 -0.17 -6.93 6.17
C VAL A 23 -0.66 -7.73 4.96
N THR A 24 -1.96 -8.02 4.94
CA THR A 24 -2.68 -8.60 3.80
C THR A 24 -3.65 -7.57 3.24
N LEU A 25 -3.55 -7.26 1.96
CA LEU A 25 -4.48 -6.40 1.25
C LEU A 25 -5.51 -7.28 0.53
N MET A 26 -6.80 -7.07 0.80
CA MET A 26 -7.90 -7.78 0.14
C MET A 26 -8.45 -6.92 -0.99
N VAL A 27 -8.58 -7.46 -2.21
CA VAL A 27 -9.19 -6.74 -3.35
C VAL A 27 -9.83 -7.75 -4.29
N GLU A 28 -11.06 -7.51 -4.74
CA GLU A 28 -11.82 -8.44 -5.59
C GLU A 28 -11.82 -9.90 -5.06
N GLY A 29 -11.89 -10.09 -3.74
CA GLY A 29 -11.82 -11.39 -3.07
C GLY A 29 -10.43 -12.06 -3.08
N LYS A 30 -9.39 -11.39 -3.59
CA LYS A 30 -8.02 -11.89 -3.68
C LYS A 30 -7.16 -11.32 -2.56
N GLN A 31 -6.16 -12.09 -2.14
CA GLN A 31 -5.15 -11.69 -1.15
C GLN A 31 -3.87 -11.20 -1.84
N ILE A 32 -3.32 -10.10 -1.32
CA ILE A 32 -1.98 -9.62 -1.65
C ILE A 32 -1.18 -9.46 -0.36
N PHE A 33 -0.03 -10.14 -0.28
CA PHE A 33 0.88 -10.02 0.87
C PHE A 33 1.75 -8.77 0.73
N GLY A 34 1.81 -7.98 1.79
CA GLY A 34 2.56 -6.72 1.84
C GLY A 34 3.38 -6.55 3.12
N HIS A 35 4.23 -5.53 3.10
CA HIS A 35 5.13 -5.18 4.18
C HIS A 35 4.84 -3.74 4.60
N GLN A 36 4.35 -3.55 5.82
CA GLN A 36 3.91 -2.25 6.34
C GLN A 36 5.04 -1.23 6.28
N VAL A 37 6.27 -1.62 6.63
CA VAL A 37 7.44 -0.72 6.61
C VAL A 37 7.74 -0.18 5.21
N ILE A 38 7.66 -1.03 4.18
CA ILE A 38 7.90 -0.61 2.79
C ILE A 38 6.78 0.33 2.35
N LEU A 39 5.53 -0.09 2.58
CA LEU A 39 4.34 0.68 2.20
C LEU A 39 4.30 2.06 2.88
N ALA A 40 4.50 2.12 4.21
CA ALA A 40 4.50 3.37 4.96
C ALA A 40 5.65 4.30 4.58
N SER A 41 6.87 3.76 4.37
CA SER A 41 8.02 4.59 4.02
C SER A 41 7.86 5.32 2.68
N ARG A 42 7.02 4.79 1.78
CA ARG A 42 6.87 5.25 0.39
C ARG A 42 5.45 5.68 0.03
N SER A 43 4.55 5.74 0.99
CA SER A 43 3.19 6.23 0.79
C SER A 43 2.66 6.88 2.05
N THR A 44 2.32 8.16 1.97
CA THR A 44 1.69 8.88 3.11
C THR A 44 0.31 8.31 3.46
N TYR A 45 -0.36 7.65 2.52
CA TYR A 45 -1.64 6.96 2.78
C TYR A 45 -1.42 5.76 3.70
N PHE A 46 -0.49 4.88 3.35
CA PHE A 46 -0.17 3.70 4.17
C PHE A 46 0.51 4.08 5.48
N GLU A 47 1.34 5.13 5.48
CA GLU A 47 1.90 5.72 6.71
C GLU A 47 0.78 6.13 7.66
N ALA A 48 -0.18 6.93 7.20
CA ALA A 48 -1.31 7.34 8.03
C ALA A 48 -2.14 6.12 8.48
N LEU A 49 -2.47 5.20 7.56
CA LEU A 49 -3.26 4.00 7.85
C LEU A 49 -2.63 3.12 8.94
N PHE A 50 -1.31 2.95 8.92
CA PHE A 50 -0.62 2.09 9.89
C PHE A 50 -0.27 2.82 11.19
N THR A 51 -0.11 4.15 11.15
CA THR A 51 0.20 4.94 12.36
C THR A 51 -1.04 5.18 13.23
N HIS A 52 -2.22 5.36 12.62
CA HIS A 52 -3.46 5.67 13.38
C HIS A 52 -4.10 4.45 14.04
N ASP A 53 -3.65 3.26 13.70
CA ASP A 53 -4.35 2.03 14.01
C ASP A 53 -3.38 1.12 14.77
N PHE A 54 -3.22 1.38 16.06
CA PHE A 54 -2.24 0.75 16.97
C PHE A 54 -2.64 -0.66 17.45
N SER A 55 -3.57 -1.35 16.77
CA SER A 55 -3.97 -2.69 17.22
C SER A 55 -2.85 -3.71 16.92
N GLU A 56 -2.25 -4.23 18.00
CA GLU A 56 -1.06 -5.12 18.07
C GLU A 56 -1.28 -6.53 17.46
N LYS A 57 -1.88 -6.64 16.28
CA LYS A 57 -2.00 -7.93 15.59
C LYS A 57 -0.81 -8.11 14.63
N GLU A 58 -0.07 -9.20 14.83
CA GLU A 58 1.07 -9.63 14.00
C GLU A 58 0.75 -9.74 12.49
N SER A 59 -0.53 -9.77 12.11
CA SER A 59 -0.98 -9.73 10.72
C SER A 59 -2.24 -8.87 10.59
N ARG A 60 -2.08 -7.70 9.94
CA ARG A 60 -3.19 -6.79 9.62
C ARG A 60 -3.89 -7.20 8.31
N VAL A 61 -5.20 -7.00 8.22
CA VAL A 61 -5.94 -7.08 6.95
C VAL A 61 -6.45 -5.69 6.58
N VAL A 62 -6.14 -5.21 5.37
CA VAL A 62 -6.68 -3.97 4.79
C VAL A 62 -7.61 -4.35 3.64
N ASP A 63 -8.85 -3.90 3.69
CA ASP A 63 -9.88 -4.28 2.72
C ASP A 63 -10.10 -3.17 1.66
N PHE A 64 -9.88 -3.52 0.39
CA PHE A 64 -10.15 -2.72 -0.81
C PHE A 64 -11.29 -3.29 -1.66
N ASN A 65 -12.00 -4.32 -1.21
CA ASN A 65 -13.08 -4.95 -2.00
C ASN A 65 -14.17 -3.95 -2.41
N ASP A 66 -14.48 -2.97 -1.55
CA ASP A 66 -15.50 -1.94 -1.80
C ASP A 66 -14.91 -0.62 -2.31
N SER A 67 -13.60 -0.55 -2.61
CA SER A 67 -12.95 0.70 -3.01
C SER A 67 -13.06 1.02 -4.50
N GLY A 68 -13.59 0.08 -5.30
CA GLY A 68 -13.68 0.18 -6.77
C GLY A 68 -12.40 -0.13 -7.53
N ILE A 69 -11.27 -0.27 -6.84
CA ILE A 69 -9.98 -0.52 -7.48
C ILE A 69 -9.91 -1.99 -7.92
N SER A 70 -9.49 -2.22 -9.15
CA SER A 70 -9.26 -3.60 -9.60
C SER A 70 -7.98 -4.17 -9.00
N TYR A 71 -7.88 -5.51 -8.96
CA TYR A 71 -6.66 -6.18 -8.53
C TYR A 71 -5.44 -5.71 -9.33
N ASP A 72 -5.58 -5.51 -10.65
CA ASP A 72 -4.47 -5.10 -11.53
C ASP A 72 -4.02 -3.66 -11.26
N GLN A 73 -4.97 -2.75 -11.01
CA GLN A 73 -4.68 -1.35 -10.64
C GLN A 73 -3.96 -1.28 -9.28
N LEU A 74 -4.41 -2.05 -8.29
CA LEU A 74 -3.74 -2.11 -6.99
C LEU A 74 -2.35 -2.72 -7.12
N MET A 75 -2.19 -3.81 -7.89
CA MET A 75 -0.88 -4.41 -8.14
C MET A 75 0.08 -3.46 -8.87
N GLN A 76 -0.41 -2.62 -9.77
CA GLN A 76 0.41 -1.60 -10.44
C GLN A 76 0.88 -0.52 -9.46
N LEU A 77 -0.02 -0.02 -8.60
CA LEU A 77 0.33 0.90 -7.53
C LEU A 77 1.39 0.30 -6.60
N LEU A 78 1.19 -0.94 -6.15
CA LEU A 78 2.12 -1.64 -5.26
C LEU A 78 3.48 -1.87 -5.96
N ARG A 79 3.49 -2.22 -7.25
CA ARG A 79 4.74 -2.34 -8.00
C ARG A 79 5.51 -1.02 -7.99
N HIS A 80 4.83 0.10 -8.19
CA HIS A 80 5.47 1.42 -8.14
C HIS A 80 6.03 1.73 -6.74
N ILE A 81 5.26 1.47 -5.68
CA ILE A 81 5.72 1.62 -4.28
C ILE A 81 6.96 0.75 -3.98
N TYR A 82 7.01 -0.47 -4.52
CA TYR A 82 8.13 -1.38 -4.26
C TYR A 82 9.36 -1.08 -5.14
N SER A 83 9.16 -0.54 -6.36
CA SER A 83 10.22 -0.24 -7.33
C SER A 83 10.88 1.12 -7.14
N ASP A 84 10.12 2.14 -6.75
CA ASP A 84 10.59 3.52 -6.71
C ASP A 84 11.01 3.94 -5.29
N ASN A 85 11.93 4.90 -5.20
CA ASN A 85 12.30 5.56 -3.95
C ASN A 85 11.59 6.91 -3.76
N ILE A 86 10.67 7.26 -4.66
CA ILE A 86 9.84 8.46 -4.57
C ILE A 86 8.61 8.17 -3.69
N LYS A 87 8.40 8.99 -2.66
CA LYS A 87 7.24 8.90 -1.78
C LYS A 87 5.98 9.31 -2.54
N ILE A 88 5.00 8.42 -2.64
CA ILE A 88 3.70 8.70 -3.27
C ILE A 88 2.82 9.46 -2.27
N GLU A 89 2.32 10.62 -2.68
CA GLU A 89 1.36 11.38 -1.88
C GLU A 89 -0.03 10.73 -1.89
N SER A 90 -0.74 10.83 -0.77
CA SER A 90 -2.07 10.22 -0.59
C SER A 90 -3.05 10.67 -1.66
N LYS A 91 -2.92 11.90 -2.16
CA LYS A 91 -3.78 12.45 -3.21
C LYS A 91 -3.83 11.56 -4.46
N TYR A 92 -2.70 11.04 -4.92
CA TYR A 92 -2.67 10.18 -6.11
C TYR A 92 -3.38 8.84 -5.89
N ILE A 93 -3.29 8.31 -4.68
CA ILE A 93 -4.00 7.09 -4.30
C ILE A 93 -5.50 7.37 -4.22
N TYR A 94 -5.91 8.48 -3.61
CA TYR A 94 -7.32 8.89 -3.60
C TYR A 94 -7.86 9.17 -5.00
N ASP A 95 -7.09 9.82 -5.86
CA ASP A 95 -7.47 10.05 -7.26
C ASP A 95 -7.65 8.72 -8.00
N LEU A 96 -6.72 7.76 -7.82
CA LEU A 96 -6.86 6.40 -8.38
C LEU A 96 -8.11 5.67 -7.86
N LEU A 97 -8.35 5.73 -6.55
CA LEU A 97 -9.52 5.10 -5.92
C LEU A 97 -10.84 5.75 -6.37
N SER A 98 -10.87 7.09 -6.46
CA SER A 98 -12.06 7.85 -6.86
C SER A 98 -12.44 7.69 -8.33
N VAL A 99 -11.46 7.44 -9.21
CA VAL A 99 -11.71 7.12 -10.64
C VAL A 99 -12.27 5.69 -10.79
N SER A 100 -12.01 4.81 -9.81
CA SER A 100 -12.32 3.39 -9.90
C SER A 100 -13.74 3.00 -9.43
N SER A 101 -14.42 3.77 -8.58
CA SER A 101 -15.88 3.69 -8.34
C SER A 101 -16.44 4.92 -7.61
N HIS A 102 -17.71 5.25 -7.87
CA HIS A 102 -18.43 6.33 -7.20
C HIS A 102 -18.38 6.18 -5.67
N HIS A 103 -17.79 7.19 -5.02
CA HIS A 103 -17.58 7.32 -3.58
C HIS A 103 -18.74 6.85 -2.70
N SER A 104 -18.46 5.91 -1.80
CA SER A 104 -19.07 5.81 -0.47
C SER A 104 -18.18 4.90 0.37
N ASN A 105 -17.60 5.39 1.47
CA ASN A 105 -17.06 4.65 2.64
C ASN A 105 -15.59 4.91 3.03
N LEU A 106 -14.69 5.39 2.15
CA LEU A 106 -13.32 5.69 2.59
C LEU A 106 -13.19 7.02 3.37
N ILE A 107 -14.11 7.97 3.18
CA ILE A 107 -14.08 9.26 3.90
C ILE A 107 -14.56 9.12 5.36
N LEU A 108 -15.39 8.12 5.68
CA LEU A 108 -15.97 7.96 7.02
C LEU A 108 -14.92 7.58 8.08
N PHE A 109 -13.81 6.95 7.70
CA PHE A 109 -12.76 6.58 8.65
C PHE A 109 -11.82 7.74 9.04
N LEU A 110 -11.78 8.83 8.26
CA LEU A 110 -10.92 9.98 8.53
C LEU A 110 -11.66 11.19 9.11
N SER A 111 -13.00 11.21 9.07
CA SER A 111 -13.81 12.28 9.67
C SER A 111 -14.36 11.94 11.07
N ALA A 112 -14.03 10.75 11.61
CA ALA A 112 -14.50 10.28 12.92
C ALA A 112 -13.40 10.32 14.02
N GLY A 113 -12.31 11.06 13.79
CA GLY A 113 -11.26 11.35 14.77
C GLY A 113 -11.10 12.83 15.01
#